data_AF-A0A3A6PK64-F1
#
_entry.id   AF-A0A3A6PK64-F1
#
_cell.length_a   1.000
_cell.length_b   1.000
_cell.length_c   1.000
_cell.angle_alpha   90.00
_cell.angle_beta   90.00
_cell.angle_gamma   90.00
#
_symmetry.space_group_name_H-M   'P 1'
#
loop_
_entity.id
_entity.type
_entity.pdbx_description
1 polymer ?
#
loop_
_entity_poly.entity_id
_entity_poly.type
_entity_poly.pdbx_seq_one_letter_code
_entity_poly.pdbx_strand_id
1 'polypeptide(L)' 'MEQLDLFSEIEIEEAPPLNGFYYEARTRRFVSYCNGRRHFEIPASRCKARAWPKDWQEKIMRERAI' A
#
# COMPACT_ATOMS: atom_id res chain seq x y z
N MET A 1 -45.30 -10.52 -3.24
CA MET A 1 -44.24 -10.76 -2.24
C MET A 1 -42.96 -10.30 -2.92
N GLU A 2 -42.59 -9.04 -2.71
CA GLU A 2 -41.41 -8.44 -3.33
C GLU A 2 -40.19 -8.86 -2.52
N GLN A 3 -39.27 -9.56 -3.17
CA GLN A 3 -37.99 -9.94 -2.61
C GLN A 3 -37.05 -8.74 -2.81
N LEU A 4 -36.87 -7.95 -1.75
CA LEU A 4 -35.83 -6.93 -1.70
C LEU A 4 -34.49 -7.65 -1.69
N ASP A 5 -33.67 -7.43 -2.73
CA ASP A 5 -32.32 -7.96 -2.85
C ASP A 5 -31.46 -7.37 -1.72
N LEU A 6 -31.22 -8.15 -0.67
CA LEU A 6 -30.42 -7.78 0.51
C LEU A 6 -28.97 -7.37 0.16
N PHE A 7 -28.56 -7.52 -1.09
CA PHE A 7 -27.24 -7.21 -1.62
C PHE A 7 -27.18 -5.94 -2.48
N SER A 8 -28.30 -5.26 -2.76
CA SER A 8 -28.29 -4.08 -3.64
C SER A 8 -27.80 -2.79 -2.96
N GLU A 9 -27.67 -2.76 -1.63
CA GLU A 9 -27.40 -1.53 -0.87
C GLU A 9 -26.05 -1.51 -0.14
N ILE A 10 -25.20 -2.52 -0.32
CA ILE A 10 -23.82 -2.43 0.19
C ILE A 10 -23.00 -1.68 -0.85
N GLU A 11 -23.11 -0.36 -0.85
CA GLU A 11 -22.05 0.51 -1.38
C GLU A 11 -20.81 0.24 -0.53
N ILE A 12 -20.03 -0.79 -0.91
CA ILE A 12 -18.67 -0.93 -0.40
C ILE A 12 -17.94 0.27 -0.95
N GLU A 13 -17.79 1.33 -0.15
CA GLU A 13 -16.87 2.41 -0.48
C GLU A 13 -15.48 1.77 -0.67
N GLU A 14 -15.13 1.52 -1.93
CA GLU A 14 -13.82 0.98 -2.26
C GLU A 14 -12.79 1.99 -1.79
N ALA A 15 -11.98 1.59 -0.81
CA ALA A 15 -10.91 2.43 -0.32
C ALA A 15 -10.09 2.93 -1.52
N PRO A 16 -9.70 4.22 -1.53
CA PRO A 16 -9.00 4.78 -2.67
C PRO A 16 -7.76 3.93 -3.00
N PRO A 17 -7.51 3.67 -4.30
CA PRO A 17 -6.44 2.77 -4.69
C PRO A 17 -5.08 3.29 -4.23
N LEU A 18 -4.22 2.38 -3.76
CA LEU A 18 -2.87 2.73 -3.31
C LEU A 18 -2.08 3.42 -4.44
N ASN A 19 -1.39 4.51 -4.09
CA ASN A 19 -0.57 5.27 -5.03
C ASN A 19 0.69 5.85 -4.37
N GLY A 20 1.85 5.57 -4.98
CA GLY A 20 3.17 5.92 -4.46
C GLY A 20 3.85 4.76 -3.73
N PHE A 21 4.86 5.09 -2.92
CA PHE A 21 5.64 4.11 -2.15
C PHE A 21 5.05 3.84 -0.77
N TYR A 22 5.13 2.58 -0.35
CA TYR A 22 4.67 2.05 0.93
C TYR A 22 5.68 1.05 1.50
N TYR A 23 5.62 0.83 2.80
CA TYR A 23 6.38 -0.24 3.46
C TYR A 23 5.44 -1.38 3.82
N GLU A 24 5.63 -2.56 3.23
CA GLU A 24 4.84 -3.76 3.55
C GLU A 24 5.49 -4.51 4.71
N ALA A 25 4.89 -4.44 5.90
CA ALA A 25 5.50 -4.96 7.13
C ALA A 25 5.64 -6.49 7.11
N ARG A 26 4.64 -7.18 6.53
CA ARG A 26 4.61 -8.65 6.43
C ARG A 26 5.78 -9.22 5.64
N THR A 27 6.18 -8.55 4.56
CA THR A 27 7.25 -9.02 3.67
C THR A 27 8.56 -8.25 3.86
N ARG A 28 8.55 -7.18 4.66
CA ARG A 28 9.69 -6.28 4.93
C ARG A 28 10.23 -5.67 3.63
N ARG A 29 9.33 -5.19 2.76
CA ARG A 29 9.65 -4.61 1.46
C ARG A 29 9.13 -3.19 1.33
N PHE A 30 9.87 -2.36 0.60
CA PHE A 30 9.34 -1.14 0.04
C PHE A 30 8.71 -1.45 -1.31
N VAL A 31 7.47 -1.04 -1.49
CA VAL A 31 6.66 -1.37 -2.67
C VAL A 31 6.04 -0.09 -3.21
N SER A 32 6.12 0.10 -4.53
CA SER A 32 5.39 1.17 -5.21
C SER A 32 4.08 0.65 -5.79
N TYR A 33 3.04 1.47 -5.66
CA TYR A 33 1.75 1.24 -6.26
C TYR A 33 1.41 2.39 -7.23
N CYS A 34 0.77 2.07 -8.33
CA CYS A 34 0.13 3.05 -9.22
C CYS A 34 -1.29 2.57 -9.49
N ASN A 35 -2.29 3.37 -9.09
CA ASN A 35 -3.71 3.00 -9.19
C ASN A 35 -4.01 1.60 -8.62
N GLY A 36 -3.48 1.30 -7.44
CA GLY A 36 -3.70 0.04 -6.73
C GLY A 36 -2.87 -1.15 -7.24
N ARG A 37 -2.13 -1.00 -8.34
CA ARG A 37 -1.27 -2.05 -8.90
C ARG A 37 0.16 -1.93 -8.41
N ARG A 38 0.79 -3.05 -8.04
CA ARG A 38 2.21 -3.09 -7.65
C ARG A 38 3.10 -2.94 -8.88
N HIS A 39 4.09 -2.05 -8.81
CA HIS A 39 5.00 -1.76 -9.93
C HIS A 39 6.48 -2.05 -9.61
N PHE A 40 6.95 -1.63 -8.45
CA PHE A 40 8.33 -1.85 -8.02
C PHE A 40 8.37 -2.41 -6.60
N GLU A 41 9.34 -3.27 -6.33
CA GLU A 41 9.56 -3.81 -5.00
C GLU A 41 11.05 -3.98 -4.72
N ILE A 42 11.43 -3.68 -3.48
CA ILE A 42 12.79 -3.89 -2.99
C ILE A 42 12.77 -4.35 -1.53
N PRO A 43 13.52 -5.41 -1.16
CA PRO A 43 13.70 -5.75 0.24
C PRO A 43 14.29 -4.57 1.01
N ALA A 44 13.75 -4.26 2.19
CA ALA A 44 14.27 -3.16 3.02
C ALA A 44 15.77 -3.34 3.34
N SER A 45 16.24 -4.59 3.47
CA SER A 45 17.65 -4.92 3.66
C SER A 45 18.57 -4.53 2.48
N ARG A 46 18.02 -4.33 1.28
CA ARG A 46 18.75 -3.88 0.08
C ARG A 46 18.68 -2.36 -0.13
N CYS A 47 17.87 -1.63 0.65
CA CYS A 47 17.81 -0.17 0.62
C CYS A 47 19.01 0.45 1.34
N LYS A 48 20.13 0.60 0.64
CA LYS A 48 21.32 1.24 1.21
C LYS A 48 21.17 2.77 1.26
N ALA A 49 21.62 3.36 2.37
CA ALA A 49 21.50 4.79 2.67
C ALA A 49 21.95 5.75 1.56
N ARG A 50 22.94 5.37 0.74
CA ARG A 50 23.44 6.18 -0.38
C ARG A 50 22.38 6.44 -1.46
N ALA A 51 21.55 5.45 -1.77
CA ALA A 51 20.50 5.56 -2.78
C ALA A 51 19.12 5.80 -2.15
N TRP A 52 18.94 5.35 -0.90
CA TRP A 52 17.68 5.43 -0.16
C TRP A 52 17.97 5.98 1.23
N PRO A 53 17.89 7.31 1.42
CA PRO A 53 18.18 7.94 2.71
C PRO A 53 17.41 7.31 3.87
N LYS A 54 18.05 7.18 5.02
CA LYS A 54 17.47 6.48 6.19
C LYS A 54 16.24 7.19 6.72
N ASP A 55 16.26 8.51 6.75
CA ASP A 55 15.14 9.39 7.09
C ASP A 55 13.94 9.17 6.15
N TRP A 56 14.17 9.00 4.85
CA TRP A 56 13.09 8.62 3.91
C TRP A 56 12.51 7.24 4.24
N GLN A 57 13.36 6.25 4.51
CA GLN A 57 12.92 4.90 4.87
C GLN A 57 12.08 4.93 6.16
N GLU A 58 12.58 5.59 7.21
CA GLU A 58 11.90 5.74 8.49
C GLU A 58 10.57 6.49 8.35
N LYS A 59 10.53 7.54 7.50
CA LYS A 59 9.29 8.27 7.20
C LYS A 59 8.24 7.36 6.56
N ILE A 60 8.59 6.60 5.52
CA ILE A 60 7.66 5.69 4.84
C ILE A 60 7.21 4.55 5.78
N MET A 61 8.12 3.99 6.58
CA MET A 61 7.76 2.97 7.57
C MET A 61 6.80 3.50 8.65
N ARG A 62 6.90 4.78 9.03
CA ARG A 62 6.04 5.39 10.04
C ARG A 62 4.69 5.81 9.49
N GLU A 63 4.68 6.44 8.31
CA GLU A 63 3.50 7.15 7.79
C GLU A 63 2.72 6.32 6.76
N ARG A 64 3.36 5.31 6.16
CA ARG A 64 2.85 4.57 5.00
C ARG A 64 3.15 3.07 5.09
N ALA A 65 3.12 2.53 6.31
CA ALA A 65 3.17 1.08 6.52
C ALA A 65 1.80 0.46 6.20
N ILE A 66 1.83 -0.66 5.47
CA ILE A 66 0.67 -1.49 5.11
C ILE A 66 0.94 -2.97 5.44
#